data_AF-A0A3E0IQ16-F1
#
_entry.id   AF-A0A3E0IQ16-F1
#
_cell.length_a   1.000
_cell.length_b   1.000
_cell.length_c   1.000
_cell.angle_alpha   90.00
_cell.angle_beta   90.00
_cell.angle_gamma   90.00
#
_symmetry.space_group_name_H-M   'P 1'
#
loop_
_entity.id
_entity.type
_entity.pdbx_description
1 polymer ?
#
loop_
_entity_poly.entity_id
_entity_poly.type
_entity_poly.pdbx_seq_one_letter_code
_entity_poly.pdbx_strand_id
1 'polypeptide(L)'
;QFIRFIDQMIERGKDFGEENVIGPNDNVVRLMTIHSSKGLEFPFVIYSGLSRKFNMRDLGRPVVLNQHEGLGLQYFDETEGLFYPSLISMTIDLINQKELISEEMRLVYVALTRAKEQLYLIGTTDDDEKLAKLRETPIEHDKLTTIERLNAKTPFQLIYSVLSKHLST
;
A
#
# COMPACT_ATOMS: atom_id res chain seq x y z
N GLN A 1 24.72 23.96 20.63
CA GLN A 1 24.28 22.54 20.66
C GLN A 1 22.90 22.36 20.02
N PHE A 2 21.91 23.20 20.37
CA PHE A 2 20.57 23.21 19.76
C PHE A 2 20.57 23.50 18.25
N ILE A 3 21.30 24.51 17.77
CA ILE A 3 21.37 24.83 16.33
C ILE A 3 21.91 23.65 15.50
N ARG A 4 23.01 23.02 15.94
CA ARG A 4 23.55 21.82 15.27
C ARG A 4 22.56 20.65 15.23
N PHE A 5 21.70 20.54 16.23
CA PHE A 5 20.63 19.53 16.25
C PHE A 5 19.55 19.84 15.21
N ILE A 6 19.15 21.12 15.09
CA ILE A 6 18.19 21.59 14.07
C ILE A 6 18.76 21.37 12.66
N ASP A 7 20.01 21.75 12.41
CA ASP A 7 20.67 21.54 11.12
C ASP A 7 20.71 20.06 10.73
N GLN A 8 21.07 19.18 11.68
CA GLN A 8 21.07 17.72 11.47
C GLN A 8 19.66 17.15 11.23
N MET A 9 18.62 17.76 11.76
CA MET A 9 17.24 17.35 11.50
C MET A 9 16.79 17.77 10.09
N ILE A 10 17.12 18.99 9.69
CA ILE A 10 16.83 19.53 8.35
C ILE A 10 17.57 18.72 7.28
N GLU A 11 18.87 18.41 7.48
CA GLU A 11 19.66 17.58 6.55
C GLU A 11 19.07 16.17 6.37
N ARG A 12 18.44 15.61 7.41
CA ARG A 12 17.79 14.29 7.36
C ARG A 12 16.38 14.34 6.77
N GLY A 13 15.94 15.51 6.30
CA GLY A 13 14.60 15.72 5.74
C GLY A 13 13.48 15.53 6.74
N LYS A 14 13.76 15.67 8.05
CA LYS A 14 12.69 15.63 9.07
C LYS A 14 12.04 17.00 9.15
N ASP A 15 10.79 17.04 8.72
CA ASP A 15 9.96 18.24 8.83
C ASP A 15 9.52 18.48 10.28
N PHE A 16 9.43 19.76 10.67
CA PHE A 16 8.88 20.15 11.96
C PHE A 16 7.36 20.08 11.84
N GLY A 17 6.78 18.92 12.17
CA GLY A 17 5.33 18.75 12.11
C GLY A 17 4.60 19.91 12.81
N GLU A 18 3.59 20.47 12.16
CA GLU A 18 2.78 21.55 12.71
C GLU A 18 2.10 21.09 14.02
N GLU A 19 1.99 21.99 15.00
CA GLU A 19 1.21 21.71 16.21
C GLU A 19 -0.26 21.51 15.83
N ASN A 20 -0.80 20.34 16.16
CA ASN A 20 -2.23 20.08 16.00
C ASN A 20 -3.00 20.87 17.06
N VAL A 21 -3.51 22.05 16.68
CA VAL A 21 -4.36 22.90 17.54
C VAL A 21 -5.78 22.31 17.72
N ILE A 22 -6.11 21.25 16.98
CA ILE A 22 -7.45 20.66 16.92
C ILE A 22 -7.62 19.60 18.02
N GLY A 23 -8.57 19.85 18.92
CA GLY A 23 -8.98 18.90 19.96
C GLY A 23 -9.79 17.71 19.40
N PRO A 24 -9.91 16.60 20.16
CA PRO A 24 -10.64 15.40 19.72
C PRO A 24 -12.15 15.62 19.53
N ASN A 25 -12.74 16.64 20.15
CA ASN A 25 -14.17 16.95 20.09
C ASN A 25 -14.52 18.10 19.14
N ASP A 26 -13.54 18.66 18.44
CA ASP A 26 -13.78 19.76 17.52
C ASP A 26 -14.59 19.29 16.31
N ASN A 27 -15.54 20.12 15.88
CA ASN A 27 -16.41 19.87 14.74
C ASN A 27 -15.69 20.17 13.42
N VAL A 28 -14.83 19.23 13.00
CA VAL A 28 -14.01 19.36 11.79
C VAL A 28 -13.93 18.03 11.04
N VAL A 29 -13.60 18.10 9.75
CA VAL A 29 -13.20 16.92 8.97
C VAL A 29 -11.77 16.55 9.34
N ARG A 30 -11.55 15.31 9.77
CA ARG A 30 -10.24 14.82 10.18
C ARG A 30 -9.58 14.05 9.04
N LEU A 31 -8.44 14.56 8.56
CA LEU A 31 -7.56 13.83 7.64
C LEU A 31 -6.55 13.03 8.47
N MET A 32 -6.51 11.72 8.26
CA MET A 32 -5.59 10.84 8.98
C MET A 32 -5.18 9.65 8.10
N THR A 33 -4.12 8.95 8.51
CA THR A 33 -3.71 7.71 7.85
C THR A 33 -4.62 6.55 8.26
N ILE A 34 -4.71 5.52 7.42
CA ILE A 34 -5.45 4.28 7.74
C ILE A 34 -4.92 3.65 9.03
N HIS A 35 -3.60 3.65 9.24
CA HIS A 35 -2.98 3.13 10.46
C HIS A 35 -3.45 3.88 11.71
N SER A 36 -3.47 5.20 11.65
CA SER A 36 -3.95 6.07 12.74
C SER A 36 -5.45 5.87 13.04
N SER A 37 -6.23 5.38 12.08
CA SER A 37 -7.67 5.12 12.25
C SER A 37 -7.98 3.78 12.93
N LYS A 38 -7.00 2.89 13.11
CA LYS A 38 -7.21 1.54 13.64
C LYS A 38 -7.80 1.60 15.07
N GLY A 39 -8.95 0.96 15.26
CA GLY A 39 -9.66 0.96 16.54
C GLY A 39 -10.60 2.16 16.74
N LEU A 40 -10.58 3.13 15.84
CA LEU A 40 -11.56 4.22 15.79
C LEU A 40 -12.69 3.86 14.81
N GLU A 41 -13.84 4.48 14.98
CA GLU A 41 -14.98 4.33 14.06
C GLU A 41 -15.63 5.68 13.84
N PHE A 42 -16.11 5.93 12.62
CA PHE A 42 -16.70 7.19 12.22
C PHE A 42 -18.05 6.94 11.53
N PRO A 43 -19.05 7.83 11.71
CA PRO A 43 -20.32 7.74 10.97
C PRO A 43 -20.10 7.68 9.46
N PHE A 44 -19.25 8.58 8.95
CA PHE A 44 -18.92 8.70 7.53
C PHE A 44 -17.41 8.60 7.33
N VAL A 45 -16.98 7.81 6.35
CA VAL A 45 -15.55 7.68 5.98
C VAL A 45 -15.37 7.90 4.50
N ILE A 46 -14.36 8.70 4.15
CA ILE A 46 -13.90 8.88 2.77
C ILE A 46 -12.54 8.20 2.65
N TYR A 47 -12.48 7.09 1.92
CA TYR A 47 -11.22 6.47 1.53
C TYR A 47 -10.80 6.97 0.15
N SER A 48 -9.91 7.95 0.15
CA SER A 48 -9.34 8.54 -1.05
C SER A 48 -8.04 7.86 -1.50
N GLY A 49 -7.65 8.13 -2.75
CA GLY A 49 -6.35 7.70 -3.27
C GLY A 49 -6.25 6.21 -3.58
N LEU A 50 -7.37 5.55 -3.92
CA LEU A 50 -7.37 4.12 -4.23
C LEU A 50 -6.44 3.76 -5.40
N SER A 51 -6.15 4.71 -6.29
CA SER A 51 -5.27 4.51 -7.45
C SER A 51 -3.78 4.68 -7.13
N ARG A 52 -3.44 4.99 -5.87
CA ARG A 52 -2.05 5.09 -5.43
C ARG A 52 -1.41 3.70 -5.49
N LYS A 53 -0.22 3.63 -6.11
CA LYS A 53 0.56 2.40 -6.20
C LYS A 53 1.10 2.01 -4.82
N PHE A 54 1.09 0.72 -4.54
CA PHE A 54 1.77 0.14 -3.38
C PHE A 54 3.27 0.45 -3.44
N ASN A 55 3.86 0.66 -2.27
CA ASN A 55 5.27 1.03 -2.17
C ASN A 55 6.16 -0.21 -2.26
N MET A 56 6.56 -0.57 -3.48
CA MET A 56 7.38 -1.75 -3.77
C MET A 56 8.90 -1.46 -3.83
N ARG A 57 9.36 -0.33 -3.30
CA ARG A 57 10.75 0.16 -3.49
C ARG A 57 11.84 -0.69 -2.84
N ASP A 58 11.47 -1.54 -1.89
CA ASP A 58 12.43 -2.42 -1.18
C ASP A 58 12.64 -3.75 -1.92
N LEU A 59 11.78 -4.08 -2.90
CA LEU A 59 11.92 -5.27 -3.74
C LEU A 59 12.97 -5.07 -4.83
N GLY A 60 13.71 -6.13 -5.14
CA GLY A 60 14.66 -6.16 -6.26
C GLY A 60 15.93 -5.34 -6.03
N ARG A 61 16.19 -4.91 -4.79
CA ARG A 61 17.46 -4.26 -4.43
C ARG A 61 18.62 -5.26 -4.47
N PRO A 62 19.88 -4.80 -4.65
CA PRO A 62 21.05 -5.67 -4.57
C PRO A 62 21.15 -6.48 -3.28
N VAL A 63 20.58 -5.91 -2.20
CA VAL A 63 20.47 -6.54 -0.89
C VAL A 63 19.01 -6.52 -0.47
N VAL A 64 18.45 -7.71 -0.24
CA VAL A 64 17.07 -7.92 0.19
C VAL A 64 17.09 -8.60 1.56
N LEU A 65 16.24 -8.13 2.47
CA LEU A 65 16.13 -8.64 3.83
C LEU A 65 14.72 -9.15 4.09
N ASN A 66 14.62 -10.26 4.80
CA ASN A 66 13.37 -10.74 5.39
C ASN A 66 13.64 -11.20 6.83
N GLN A 67 12.70 -10.93 7.72
CA GLN A 67 12.85 -11.21 9.16
C GLN A 67 12.99 -12.70 9.47
N HIS A 68 12.35 -13.56 8.67
CA HIS A 68 12.31 -15.01 8.87
C HIS A 68 13.31 -15.75 7.97
N GLU A 69 13.47 -15.29 6.73
CA GLU A 69 14.28 -15.96 5.70
C GLU A 69 15.72 -15.42 5.61
N GLY A 70 16.03 -14.32 6.30
CA GLY A 70 17.38 -13.75 6.38
C GLY A 70 17.72 -12.80 5.23
N LEU A 71 18.86 -13.03 4.58
CA LEU A 71 19.49 -12.10 3.64
C LEU A 71 19.59 -12.71 2.23
N GLY A 72 19.17 -11.95 1.22
CA GLY A 72 19.37 -12.24 -0.18
C GLY A 72 20.30 -11.22 -0.82
N LEU A 73 21.35 -11.70 -1.48
CA LEU A 73 22.31 -10.87 -2.21
C LEU A 73 22.21 -11.16 -3.71
N GLN A 74 22.18 -10.11 -4.52
CA GLN A 74 22.40 -10.22 -5.95
C GLN A 74 23.89 -10.40 -6.23
N TYR A 75 24.23 -11.17 -7.26
CA TYR A 75 25.61 -11.31 -7.72
C TYR A 75 26.01 -10.05 -8.47
N PHE A 76 27.14 -9.44 -8.10
CA PHE A 76 27.70 -8.30 -8.82
C PHE A 76 28.82 -8.79 -9.74
N ASP A 77 28.66 -8.58 -11.05
CA ASP A 77 29.72 -8.80 -12.02
C ASP A 77 30.54 -7.52 -12.17
N GLU A 78 31.78 -7.54 -11.72
CA GLU A 78 32.69 -6.39 -11.77
C GLU A 78 33.10 -6.03 -13.21
N THR A 79 33.09 -7.00 -14.14
CA THR A 79 33.50 -6.78 -15.54
C THR A 79 32.45 -5.97 -16.28
N GLU A 80 31.18 -6.37 -16.12
CA GLU A 80 30.05 -5.72 -16.76
C GLU A 80 29.46 -4.57 -15.92
N GLY A 81 29.79 -4.51 -14.63
CA GLY A 81 29.24 -3.52 -13.69
C GLY A 81 27.74 -3.73 -13.41
N LEU A 82 27.27 -4.98 -13.51
CA LEU A 82 25.85 -5.33 -13.45
C LEU A 82 25.53 -6.23 -12.25
N PHE A 83 24.32 -6.08 -11.71
CA PHE A 83 23.76 -6.99 -10.72
C PHE A 83 22.87 -8.04 -11.38
N TYR A 84 23.08 -9.30 -10.99
CA TYR A 84 22.28 -10.45 -11.41
C TYR A 84 21.55 -11.04 -10.20
N PRO A 85 20.21 -11.21 -10.27
CA PRO A 85 19.46 -11.85 -9.20
C PRO A 85 19.97 -13.26 -8.93
N SER A 86 20.33 -13.54 -7.68
CA SER A 86 20.57 -14.91 -7.21
C SER A 86 19.26 -15.60 -6.86
N LEU A 87 19.24 -16.93 -6.88
CA LEU A 87 18.07 -17.72 -6.48
C LEU A 87 17.56 -17.34 -5.09
N ILE A 88 18.47 -17.10 -4.14
CA ILE A 88 18.11 -16.69 -2.77
C ILE A 88 17.48 -15.31 -2.78
N SER A 89 18.08 -14.32 -3.46
CA SER A 89 17.52 -12.96 -3.54
C SER A 89 16.13 -12.94 -4.17
N MET A 90 15.93 -13.69 -5.26
CA MET A 90 14.63 -13.82 -5.91
C MET A 90 13.58 -14.47 -5.00
N THR A 91 13.98 -15.49 -4.23
CA THR A 91 13.07 -16.18 -3.31
C THR A 91 12.61 -15.24 -2.19
N ILE A 92 13.54 -14.51 -1.59
CA ILE A 92 13.25 -13.55 -0.53
C ILE A 92 12.40 -12.39 -1.07
N ASP A 93 12.68 -11.89 -2.27
CA ASP A 93 11.85 -10.86 -2.92
C ASP A 93 10.40 -11.32 -3.12
N LEU A 94 10.19 -12.56 -3.57
CA LEU A 94 8.84 -13.11 -3.75
C LEU A 94 8.08 -13.23 -2.42
N ILE A 95 8.78 -13.64 -1.34
CA ILE A 95 8.20 -13.74 0.00
C ILE A 95 7.83 -12.34 0.50
N ASN A 96 8.74 -11.38 0.40
CA ASN A 96 8.50 -9.99 0.77
C ASN A 96 7.34 -9.36 -0.01
N GLN A 97 7.25 -9.63 -1.32
CA GLN A 97 6.13 -9.15 -2.15
C GLN A 97 4.79 -9.69 -1.64
N LYS A 98 4.73 -11.00 -1.33
CA LYS A 98 3.53 -11.63 -0.78
C LYS A 98 3.15 -11.01 0.58
N GLU A 99 4.10 -10.82 1.47
CA GLU A 99 3.87 -10.20 2.79
C GLU A 99 3.37 -8.76 2.65
N LEU A 100 3.98 -7.98 1.75
CA LEU A 100 3.58 -6.62 1.46
C LEU A 100 2.15 -6.55 0.95
N ILE A 101 1.78 -7.35 -0.06
CA ILE A 101 0.42 -7.40 -0.58
C ILE A 101 -0.59 -7.82 0.50
N SER A 102 -0.20 -8.75 1.38
CA SER A 102 -1.03 -9.18 2.52
C SER A 102 -1.29 -8.03 3.50
N GLU A 103 -0.28 -7.22 3.80
CA GLU A 103 -0.43 -6.04 4.66
C GLU A 103 -1.28 -4.96 3.98
N GLU A 104 -1.08 -4.68 2.70
CA GLU A 104 -1.89 -3.73 1.95
C GLU A 104 -3.38 -4.14 1.92
N MET A 105 -3.68 -5.43 1.72
CA MET A 105 -5.04 -5.95 1.85
C MET A 105 -5.63 -5.75 3.26
N ARG A 106 -4.81 -5.94 4.30
CA ARG A 106 -5.22 -5.69 5.69
C ARG A 106 -5.52 -4.22 5.94
N LEU A 107 -4.73 -3.31 5.38
CA LEU A 107 -5.00 -1.87 5.45
C LEU A 107 -6.30 -1.51 4.73
N VAL A 108 -6.54 -2.06 3.54
CA VAL A 108 -7.82 -1.91 2.85
C VAL A 108 -8.96 -2.38 3.76
N TYR A 109 -8.87 -3.57 4.35
CA TYR A 109 -9.88 -4.06 5.30
C TYR A 109 -10.10 -3.11 6.49
N VAL A 110 -9.03 -2.59 7.10
CA VAL A 110 -9.14 -1.60 8.19
C VAL A 110 -9.91 -0.37 7.70
N ALA A 111 -9.55 0.20 6.55
CA ALA A 111 -10.20 1.38 5.99
C ALA A 111 -11.69 1.16 5.72
N LEU A 112 -12.06 0.03 5.10
CA LEU A 112 -13.44 -0.32 4.80
C LEU A 112 -14.28 -0.50 6.08
N THR A 113 -13.69 -1.00 7.16
CA THR A 113 -14.37 -1.26 8.43
C THR A 113 -14.39 -0.08 9.40
N ARG A 114 -13.87 1.11 9.01
CA ARG A 114 -13.95 2.30 9.87
C ARG A 114 -15.31 3.00 9.80
N ALA A 115 -16.09 2.77 8.75
CA ALA A 115 -17.38 3.41 8.53
C ALA A 115 -18.52 2.72 9.28
N LYS A 116 -19.39 3.49 9.93
CA LYS A 116 -20.63 2.99 10.56
C LYS A 116 -21.85 3.10 9.65
N GLU A 117 -21.99 4.23 8.95
CA GLU A 117 -23.19 4.54 8.17
C GLU A 117 -22.89 4.57 6.68
N GLN A 118 -21.89 5.34 6.24
CA GLN A 118 -21.52 5.42 4.82
C GLN A 118 -20.02 5.44 4.59
N LEU A 119 -19.63 4.78 3.51
CA LEU A 119 -18.27 4.69 3.02
C LEU A 119 -18.18 5.22 1.60
N TYR A 120 -17.31 6.20 1.38
CA TYR A 120 -17.02 6.78 0.07
C TYR A 120 -15.67 6.29 -0.40
N LEU A 121 -15.64 5.66 -1.58
CA LEU A 121 -14.43 5.11 -2.20
C LEU A 121 -14.05 5.94 -3.41
N ILE A 122 -12.88 6.59 -3.38
CA ILE A 122 -12.44 7.49 -4.47
C ILE A 122 -11.21 6.91 -5.16
N GLY A 123 -11.40 6.53 -6.43
CA GLY A 123 -10.35 6.08 -7.33
C GLY A 123 -10.42 6.81 -8.67
N THR A 124 -9.28 6.90 -9.34
CA THR A 124 -9.11 7.45 -10.68
C THR A 124 -8.51 6.40 -11.62
N THR A 125 -8.84 6.49 -12.90
CA THR A 125 -8.22 5.69 -13.96
C THR A 125 -7.98 6.60 -15.14
N ASP A 126 -6.87 6.37 -15.85
CA ASP A 126 -6.54 7.15 -17.04
C ASP A 126 -7.26 6.62 -18.30
N ASP A 127 -7.86 5.44 -18.21
CA ASP A 127 -8.32 4.67 -19.36
C ASP A 127 -9.51 3.77 -19.00
N ASP A 128 -10.52 3.76 -19.86
CA ASP A 128 -11.71 2.93 -19.77
C ASP A 128 -11.42 1.47 -20.12
N GLU A 129 -10.43 1.20 -20.98
CA GLU A 129 -10.02 -0.18 -21.30
C GLU A 129 -9.48 -0.89 -20.05
N LYS A 130 -8.75 -0.16 -19.19
CA LYS A 130 -8.28 -0.71 -17.91
C LYS A 130 -9.45 -1.08 -16.99
N LEU A 131 -10.52 -0.29 -16.98
CA LEU A 131 -11.72 -0.62 -16.21
C LEU A 131 -12.41 -1.86 -16.75
N ALA A 132 -12.58 -1.96 -18.07
CA ALA A 132 -13.16 -3.13 -18.72
C ALA A 132 -12.40 -4.41 -18.34
N LYS A 133 -11.06 -4.37 -18.40
CA LYS A 133 -10.21 -5.50 -18.00
C LYS A 133 -10.36 -5.90 -16.54
N LEU A 134 -10.55 -4.94 -15.62
CA LEU A 134 -10.79 -5.25 -14.20
C LEU A 134 -12.16 -5.88 -13.94
N ARG A 135 -13.16 -5.63 -14.79
CA ARG A 135 -14.47 -6.28 -14.70
C ARG A 135 -14.40 -7.76 -15.09
N GLU A 136 -13.54 -8.07 -16.05
CA GLU A 136 -13.33 -9.43 -16.56
C GLU A 136 -12.44 -10.29 -15.64
N THR A 137 -11.84 -9.70 -14.61
CA THR A 137 -10.94 -10.43 -13.69
C THR A 137 -11.64 -11.66 -13.09
N PRO A 138 -11.01 -12.85 -13.12
CA PRO A 138 -11.61 -14.06 -12.60
C PRO A 138 -11.80 -13.96 -11.07
N ILE A 139 -12.99 -14.34 -10.60
CA ILE A 139 -13.33 -14.38 -9.17
C ILE A 139 -13.87 -15.78 -8.90
N GLU A 140 -13.35 -16.39 -7.85
CA GLU A 140 -13.71 -17.73 -7.41
C GLU A 140 -14.21 -17.63 -5.97
N HIS A 141 -15.42 -18.10 -5.69
CA HIS A 141 -16.02 -18.05 -4.34
C HIS A 141 -15.99 -16.64 -3.71
N ASP A 142 -16.39 -15.62 -4.48
CA ASP A 142 -16.36 -14.18 -4.09
C ASP A 142 -14.97 -13.64 -3.70
N LYS A 143 -13.90 -14.33 -4.12
CA LYS A 143 -12.52 -13.93 -3.88
C LYS A 143 -11.76 -13.82 -5.19
N LEU A 144 -10.90 -12.81 -5.27
CA LEU A 144 -9.89 -12.75 -6.32
C LEU A 144 -9.01 -14.00 -6.27
N THR A 145 -8.52 -14.44 -7.42
CA THR A 145 -7.55 -15.54 -7.44
C THR A 145 -6.24 -15.10 -6.77
N THR A 146 -5.42 -16.06 -6.33
CA THR A 146 -4.14 -15.75 -5.67
C THR A 146 -3.20 -14.97 -6.60
N ILE A 147 -3.20 -15.28 -7.90
CA ILE A 147 -2.38 -14.60 -8.90
C ILE A 147 -2.80 -13.14 -9.05
N GLU A 148 -4.10 -12.88 -9.15
CA GLU A 148 -4.64 -11.51 -9.26
C GLU A 148 -4.33 -10.67 -8.01
N ARG A 149 -4.45 -11.26 -6.81
CA ARG A 149 -4.05 -10.57 -5.58
C ARG A 149 -2.57 -10.20 -5.56
N LEU A 150 -1.69 -11.14 -5.88
CA LEU A 150 -0.23 -10.91 -5.86
C LEU A 150 0.23 -9.87 -6.89
N ASN A 151 -0.46 -9.80 -8.03
CA ASN A 151 -0.16 -8.85 -9.10
C ASN A 151 -0.84 -7.49 -8.93
N ALA A 152 -1.73 -7.33 -7.94
CA ALA A 152 -2.38 -6.07 -7.67
C ALA A 152 -1.36 -4.99 -7.31
N LYS A 153 -1.46 -3.83 -7.96
CA LYS A 153 -0.55 -2.70 -7.77
C LYS A 153 -1.15 -1.57 -6.95
N THR A 154 -2.48 -1.59 -6.77
CA THR A 154 -3.23 -0.49 -6.14
C THR A 154 -4.42 -1.05 -5.35
N PRO A 155 -4.90 -0.37 -4.29
CA PRO A 155 -6.16 -0.68 -3.64
C PRO A 155 -7.35 -0.72 -4.62
N PHE A 156 -7.35 0.18 -5.61
CA PHE A 156 -8.41 0.27 -6.62
C PHE A 156 -8.62 -1.05 -7.36
N GLN A 157 -7.53 -1.72 -7.78
CA GLN A 157 -7.61 -3.01 -8.46
C GLN A 157 -8.23 -4.08 -7.56
N LEU A 158 -7.85 -4.15 -6.28
CA LEU A 158 -8.37 -5.14 -5.34
C LEU A 158 -9.88 -4.97 -5.06
N ILE A 159 -10.32 -3.71 -4.98
CA ILE A 159 -11.69 -3.37 -4.59
C ILE A 159 -12.61 -3.39 -5.80
N TYR A 160 -12.23 -2.69 -6.88
CA TYR A 160 -13.09 -2.53 -8.05
C TYR A 160 -13.39 -3.85 -8.75
N SER A 161 -12.41 -4.73 -8.89
CA SER A 161 -12.59 -6.03 -9.54
C SER A 161 -13.67 -6.89 -8.85
N VAL A 162 -13.80 -6.78 -7.52
CA VAL A 162 -14.83 -7.47 -6.75
C VAL A 162 -16.16 -6.73 -6.82
N LEU A 163 -16.15 -5.42 -6.56
CA LEU A 163 -17.37 -4.61 -6.55
C LEU A 163 -18.09 -4.60 -7.90
N SER A 164 -17.36 -4.57 -9.01
CA SER A 164 -17.96 -4.52 -10.35
C SER A 164 -18.83 -5.72 -10.68
N LYS A 165 -18.57 -6.88 -10.04
CA LYS A 165 -19.39 -8.08 -10.25
C LYS A 165 -20.70 -8.03 -9.49
N HIS A 166 -20.72 -7.41 -8.31
CA HIS A 166 -21.95 -7.24 -7.53
C HIS A 166 -22.81 -6.07 -8.04
N LEU A 167 -22.20 -5.04 -8.63
CA LEU A 167 -22.90 -3.89 -9.21
C LEU A 167 -23.61 -4.19 -10.55
N SER A 168 -23.26 -5.28 -11.21
CA SER A 168 -23.85 -5.67 -12.51
C SER A 168 -25.09 -6.59 -12.36
N THR A 169 -25.62 -6.71 -11.13
CA THR A 169 -26.84 -7.45 -10.77
C THR A 169 -27.87 -6.48 -10.22
#